data_AF-A0A5F0J8X2-F1
#
_entry.id   AF-A0A5F0J8X2-F1
#
_cell.length_a   1.000
_cell.length_b   1.000
_cell.length_c   1.000
_cell.angle_alpha   90.00
_cell.angle_beta   90.00
_cell.angle_gamma   90.00
#
_symmetry.space_group_name_H-M   'P 1'
#
loop_
_entity.id
_entity.type
_entity.pdbx_description
1 polymer ?
#
loop_
_entity_poly.entity_id
_entity_poly.type
_entity_poly.pdbx_seq_one_letter_code
_entity_poly.pdbx_strand_id
1 'polypeptide(L)'
;MFEKFALDLWRAQHPDSKSTLYGRNGQGQNGVDVVVRTGDRLICLQCKAVGTLDQKTIEAEVERAKSFTPDISDLVVVTTAPHDAKLVSCAETLTRQHKQSNLFSVSYHGWDDLLRILEDYQWVARKHFPEFYSTAERAPAAPLPALRMPIDRDLNILLTDEELALFCSEVSWELKNNPDALLAVDHVDERHAISMIAEIESVETLDTEARKTRSAFREYLAYLSPKIRRAEIAARLLLTDDVLRAPWLLGGCWPETAVVMRRLMPEVIAGSISHPDRLPLKIGVPAHPKMVGYIDIEVEDKSAFKNQCKSYDPHYFIGGVIDLGATLGLKYALPAGIAALVRYSTVHGVTVEQLQSDNTNNIYFWGLYAA
;
A
#
# COMPACT_ATOMS: atom_id res chain seq x y z
N MET A 1 9.16 18.23 23.75
CA MET A 1 8.36 18.18 22.49
C MET A 1 9.24 17.66 21.36
N PHE A 2 10.46 18.18 21.23
CA PHE A 2 11.49 17.72 20.31
C PHE A 2 11.95 16.26 20.55
N GLU A 3 12.04 15.82 21.80
CA GLU A 3 12.45 14.44 22.16
C GLU A 3 11.43 13.41 21.65
N LYS A 4 10.15 13.77 21.65
CA LYS A 4 9.07 12.93 21.12
C LYS A 4 9.14 12.86 19.58
N PHE A 5 9.50 13.95 18.93
CA PHE A 5 9.76 13.98 17.48
C PHE A 5 10.93 13.07 17.12
N ALA A 6 12.07 13.21 17.80
CA ALA A 6 13.23 12.34 17.59
C ALA A 6 12.92 10.86 17.88
N LEU A 7 12.18 10.57 18.95
CA LEU A 7 11.71 9.21 19.25
C LEU A 7 10.89 8.62 18.10
N ASP A 8 9.87 9.34 17.62
CA ASP A 8 8.99 8.85 16.56
C ASP A 8 9.75 8.68 15.24
N LEU A 9 10.71 9.57 14.94
CA LEU A 9 11.55 9.51 13.74
C LEU A 9 12.51 8.31 13.75
N TRP A 10 13.17 8.02 14.87
CA TRP A 10 14.03 6.83 14.99
C TRP A 10 13.23 5.53 15.08
N ARG A 11 12.02 5.57 15.65
CA ARG A 11 11.10 4.43 15.60
C ARG A 11 10.68 4.12 14.15
N ALA A 12 10.46 5.15 13.33
CA ALA A 12 10.12 4.97 11.92
C ALA A 12 11.26 4.32 11.12
N GLN A 13 12.51 4.72 11.37
CA GLN A 13 13.70 4.13 10.75
C GLN A 13 14.00 2.69 11.21
N HIS A 14 13.49 2.30 12.38
CA HIS A 14 13.67 0.95 12.94
C HIS A 14 12.32 0.36 13.36
N PRO A 15 11.50 -0.14 12.42
CA PRO A 15 10.12 -0.60 12.68
C PRO A 15 10.01 -1.69 13.75
N ASP A 16 11.01 -2.58 13.84
CA ASP A 16 11.08 -3.68 14.82
C ASP A 16 11.71 -3.27 16.16
N SER A 17 12.05 -1.99 16.34
CA SER A 17 12.72 -1.51 17.55
C SER A 17 11.75 -1.29 18.72
N LYS A 18 12.26 -1.49 19.94
CA LYS A 18 11.60 -1.01 21.16
C LYS A 18 12.18 0.34 21.53
N SER A 19 11.40 1.40 21.36
CA SER A 19 11.83 2.77 21.63
C SER A 19 11.07 3.39 22.81
N THR A 20 11.75 4.16 23.66
CA THR A 20 11.17 4.73 24.88
C THR A 20 11.85 6.06 25.24
N LEU A 21 11.07 7.03 25.72
CA LEU A 21 11.61 8.24 26.35
C LEU A 21 12.22 7.88 27.69
N TYR A 22 13.52 8.12 27.85
CA TYR A 22 14.24 7.87 29.10
C TYR A 22 14.20 9.10 30.03
N GLY A 23 14.16 10.31 29.47
CA GLY A 23 14.17 11.55 30.23
C GLY A 23 12.84 11.90 30.93
N ARG A 24 12.82 11.89 32.28
CA ARG A 24 11.86 12.65 33.11
C ARG A 24 12.59 13.68 33.97
N ASN A 25 12.04 14.89 34.08
CA ASN A 25 12.59 15.96 34.94
C ASN A 25 12.85 15.46 36.37
N GLY A 26 14.11 15.53 36.82
CA GLY A 26 14.50 15.26 38.22
C GLY A 26 15.28 13.95 38.47
N GLN A 27 15.54 13.11 37.46
CA GLN A 27 16.46 11.97 37.58
C GLN A 27 17.78 12.24 36.84
N GLY A 28 18.89 11.65 37.30
CA GLY A 28 20.19 11.77 36.64
C GLY A 28 20.15 11.08 35.27
N GLN A 29 19.93 11.86 34.21
CA GLN A 29 19.66 11.32 32.86
C GLN A 29 20.91 10.91 32.07
N ASN A 30 22.11 10.95 32.66
CA ASN A 30 23.40 10.53 32.05
C ASN A 30 23.61 10.92 30.57
N GLY A 31 22.98 12.00 30.08
CA GLY A 31 23.09 12.42 28.68
C GLY A 31 22.36 11.51 27.68
N VAL A 32 21.26 10.85 28.09
CA VAL A 32 20.39 10.06 27.21
C VAL A 32 18.92 10.43 27.43
N ASP A 33 18.29 10.96 26.39
CA ASP A 33 16.87 11.36 26.41
C ASP A 33 15.95 10.27 25.84
N VAL A 34 16.42 9.52 24.84
CA VAL A 34 15.67 8.46 24.18
C VAL A 34 16.52 7.21 24.04
N VAL A 35 15.90 6.05 24.23
CA VAL A 35 16.54 4.74 24.02
C VAL A 35 15.77 3.99 22.95
N VAL A 36 16.49 3.44 21.97
CA VAL A 36 15.97 2.64 20.87
C VAL A 36 16.76 1.33 20.83
N ARG A 37 16.08 0.21 21.09
CA ARG A 37 16.67 -1.14 21.03
C ARG A 37 16.31 -1.81 19.71
N THR A 38 17.32 -2.17 18.93
CA THR A 38 17.17 -2.86 17.64
C THR A 38 18.07 -4.09 17.64
N GLY A 39 17.50 -5.28 17.83
CA GLY A 39 18.27 -6.51 18.01
C GLY A 39 19.13 -6.46 19.29
N ASP A 40 20.44 -6.65 19.12
CA ASP A 40 21.47 -6.56 20.15
C ASP A 40 22.02 -5.13 20.36
N ARG A 41 21.64 -4.19 19.48
CA ARG A 41 22.14 -2.82 19.52
C ARG A 41 21.27 -1.91 20.37
N LEU A 42 21.93 -1.06 21.15
CA LEU A 42 21.32 0.01 21.94
C LEU A 42 21.70 1.37 21.35
N ILE A 43 20.73 2.02 20.72
CA ILE A 43 20.88 3.37 20.18
C ILE A 43 20.30 4.36 21.19
N CYS A 44 21.11 5.30 21.63
CA CYS A 44 20.73 6.36 22.56
C CYS A 44 20.69 7.69 21.83
N LEU A 45 19.61 8.45 21.99
CA LEU A 45 19.52 9.82 21.46
C LEU A 45 19.70 10.81 22.60
N GLN A 46 20.56 11.80 22.37
CA GLN A 46 20.60 13.02 23.17
C GLN A 46 20.02 14.17 22.34
N CYS A 47 18.92 14.73 22.82
CA CYS A 47 18.18 15.76 22.12
C CYS A 47 18.56 17.15 22.65
N LYS A 48 18.80 18.10 21.75
CA LYS A 48 19.02 19.52 22.10
C LYS A 48 18.14 20.43 21.24
N ALA A 49 17.12 21.02 21.85
CA ALA A 49 16.29 22.04 21.22
C ALA A 49 16.93 23.43 21.39
N VAL A 50 17.95 23.74 20.60
CA VAL A 50 18.74 24.99 20.63
C VAL A 50 18.91 25.58 19.23
N GLY A 51 19.17 26.89 19.14
CA GLY A 51 19.45 27.56 17.86
C GLY A 51 20.90 27.40 17.37
N THR A 52 21.83 27.12 18.29
CA THR A 52 23.25 26.84 17.99
C THR A 52 23.75 25.75 18.92
N LEU A 53 24.65 24.91 18.43
CA LEU A 53 25.31 23.86 19.20
C LEU A 53 26.83 23.98 19.00
N ASP A 54 27.61 23.83 20.06
CA ASP A 54 29.07 23.84 19.98
C ASP A 54 29.67 22.45 20.21
N GLN A 55 30.92 22.29 19.80
CA GLN A 55 31.67 21.05 19.97
C GLN A 55 31.79 20.63 21.44
N LYS A 56 32.01 21.60 22.34
CA LYS A 56 32.15 21.33 23.79
C LYS A 56 30.90 20.71 24.38
N THR A 57 29.73 21.10 23.89
CA THR A 57 28.46 20.50 24.29
C THR A 57 28.42 19.03 23.88
N ILE A 58 28.75 18.70 22.62
CA ILE A 58 28.79 17.30 22.15
C ILE A 58 29.75 16.47 23.01
N GLU A 59 30.96 16.97 23.26
CA GLU A 59 31.95 16.30 24.10
C GLU A 59 31.41 16.06 25.53
N ALA A 60 30.77 17.06 26.13
CA ALA A 60 30.18 16.93 27.46
C ALA A 60 29.02 15.92 27.52
N GLU A 61 28.17 15.86 26.50
CA GLU A 61 27.11 14.85 26.39
C GLU A 61 27.70 13.43 26.28
N VAL A 62 28.74 13.28 25.45
CA VAL A 62 29.45 12.01 25.26
C VAL A 62 30.10 11.53 26.55
N GLU A 63 30.75 12.41 27.31
CA GLU A 63 31.32 12.05 28.61
C GLU A 63 30.24 11.59 29.62
N ARG A 64 29.06 12.22 29.61
CA ARG A 64 27.95 11.78 30.49
C ARG A 64 27.42 10.41 30.08
N ALA A 65 27.30 10.15 28.78
CA ALA A 65 26.80 8.90 28.24
C ALA A 65 27.71 7.69 28.55
N LYS A 66 29.00 7.90 28.83
CA LYS A 66 29.91 6.82 29.30
C LYS A 66 29.48 6.19 30.62
N SER A 67 28.74 6.91 31.45
CA SER A 67 28.20 6.40 32.72
C SER A 67 26.79 5.81 32.57
N PHE A 68 26.27 5.72 31.35
CA PHE A 68 24.97 5.12 31.09
C PHE A 68 25.04 3.59 31.23
N THR A 69 23.98 3.01 31.80
CA THR A 69 23.83 1.55 31.92
C THR A 69 22.39 1.22 31.54
N PRO A 70 22.15 0.31 30.58
CA PRO A 70 23.07 -0.66 29.97
C PRO A 70 24.00 -0.11 28.87
N ASP A 71 24.97 -0.91 28.42
CA ASP A 71 25.99 -0.54 27.42
C ASP A 71 25.37 0.00 26.12
N ILE A 72 25.88 1.16 25.69
CA ILE A 72 25.45 1.84 24.46
C ILE A 72 26.20 1.26 23.26
N SER A 73 25.51 1.08 22.14
CA SER A 73 26.14 0.79 20.85
C SER A 73 26.42 2.08 20.08
N ASP A 74 25.42 2.97 20.03
CA ASP A 74 25.48 4.22 19.28
C ASP A 74 24.83 5.35 20.08
N LEU A 75 25.57 6.45 20.28
CA LEU A 75 25.04 7.71 20.79
C LEU A 75 24.83 8.68 19.63
N VAL A 76 23.60 9.14 19.46
CA VAL A 76 23.22 10.04 18.39
C VAL A 76 22.79 11.37 18.98
N VAL A 77 23.56 12.42 18.72
CA VAL A 77 23.24 13.79 19.16
C VAL A 77 22.38 14.45 18.10
N VAL A 78 21.13 14.76 18.46
CA VAL A 78 20.14 15.39 17.56
C VAL A 78 19.81 16.79 18.04
N THR A 79 19.74 17.75 17.12
CA THR A 79 19.50 19.15 17.47
C THR A 79 18.56 19.87 16.51
N THR A 80 17.92 20.92 16.99
CA THR A 80 17.18 21.89 16.17
C THR A 80 18.08 22.97 15.57
N ALA A 81 19.38 22.97 15.88
CA ALA A 81 20.35 23.86 15.25
C ALA A 81 20.62 23.38 13.80
N PRO A 82 20.95 24.30 12.86
CA PRO A 82 21.30 23.93 11.48
C PRO A 82 22.43 22.90 11.40
N HIS A 83 22.51 22.18 10.27
CA HIS A 83 23.61 21.26 10.01
C HIS A 83 24.98 21.98 10.08
N ASP A 84 25.97 21.36 10.74
CA ASP A 84 27.34 21.87 10.85
C ASP A 84 28.35 20.75 10.60
N ALA A 85 29.09 20.86 9.50
CA ALA A 85 30.12 19.89 9.10
C ALA A 85 31.26 19.76 10.13
N LYS A 86 31.53 20.79 10.95
CA LYS A 86 32.52 20.72 12.03
C LYS A 86 32.05 19.80 13.15
N LEU A 87 30.76 19.82 13.47
CA LEU A 87 30.16 18.95 14.48
C LEU A 87 30.10 17.49 14.01
N VAL A 88 29.80 17.26 12.72
CA VAL A 88 29.95 15.93 12.10
C VAL A 88 31.39 15.42 12.25
N SER A 89 32.38 16.26 11.90
CA SER A 89 33.80 15.92 12.01
C SER A 89 34.25 15.65 13.45
N CYS A 90 33.68 16.38 14.42
CA CYS A 90 33.88 16.14 15.84
C CYS A 90 33.33 14.75 16.26
N ALA A 91 32.09 14.43 15.91
CA ALA A 91 31.47 13.14 16.22
C ALA A 91 32.24 11.95 15.62
N GLU A 92 32.72 12.09 14.38
CA GLU A 92 33.59 11.11 13.72
C GLU A 92 34.94 10.92 14.46
N THR A 93 35.52 12.02 14.94
CA THR A 93 36.78 11.97 15.72
C THR A 93 36.55 11.24 17.05
N LEU A 94 35.45 11.54 17.75
CA LEU A 94 35.07 10.88 19.00
C LEU A 94 34.82 9.38 18.76
N THR A 95 34.13 9.00 17.69
CA THR A 95 33.92 7.60 17.30
C THR A 95 35.25 6.86 17.11
N ARG A 96 36.22 7.48 16.43
CA ARG A 96 37.56 6.87 16.24
C ARG A 96 38.31 6.69 17.55
N GLN A 97 38.22 7.66 18.46
CA GLN A 97 38.84 7.57 19.79
C GLN A 97 38.16 6.49 20.64
N HIS A 98 36.83 6.44 20.63
CA HIS A 98 36.03 5.43 21.33
C HIS A 98 36.32 4.01 20.86
N LYS A 99 36.52 3.82 19.56
CA LYS A 99 36.90 2.51 18.99
C LYS A 99 38.20 1.96 19.57
N GLN A 100 39.16 2.80 19.94
CA GLN A 100 40.40 2.35 20.58
C GLN A 100 40.20 1.86 22.02
N SER A 101 39.10 2.27 22.65
CA SER A 101 38.75 1.93 24.04
C SER A 101 37.52 1.01 24.14
N ASN A 102 37.07 0.41 23.01
CA ASN A 102 35.84 -0.39 22.92
C ASN A 102 34.59 0.31 23.50
N LEU A 103 34.45 1.62 23.26
CA LEU A 103 33.27 2.40 23.60
C LEU A 103 32.31 2.53 22.40
N PHE A 104 31.16 3.15 22.63
CA PHE A 104 30.09 3.37 21.65
C PHE A 104 30.47 4.34 20.52
N SER A 105 29.79 4.21 19.38
CA SER A 105 29.86 5.15 18.24
C SER A 105 29.16 6.47 18.57
N VAL A 106 29.61 7.59 18.00
CA VAL A 106 28.98 8.92 18.16
C VAL A 106 28.61 9.47 16.78
N SER A 107 27.35 9.87 16.60
CA SER A 107 26.89 10.59 15.40
C SER A 107 26.15 11.88 15.75
N TYR A 108 26.08 12.79 14.78
CA TYR A 108 25.44 14.10 14.91
C TYR A 108 24.44 14.31 13.76
N HIS A 109 23.25 14.81 14.10
CA HIS A 109 22.24 15.24 13.14
C HIS A 109 21.73 16.64 13.50
N GLY A 110 21.97 17.59 12.60
CA GLY A 110 21.38 18.93 12.66
C GLY A 110 19.92 18.91 12.18
N TRP A 111 19.27 20.06 12.26
CA TRP A 111 17.87 20.21 11.86
C TRP A 111 17.63 19.80 10.41
N ASP A 112 18.50 20.22 9.49
CA ASP A 112 18.40 19.87 8.07
C ASP A 112 18.53 18.36 7.83
N ASP A 113 19.35 17.66 8.61
CA ASP A 113 19.47 16.20 8.55
C ASP A 113 18.19 15.52 9.03
N LEU A 114 17.59 16.04 10.11
CA LEU A 114 16.34 15.53 10.66
C LEU A 114 15.18 15.73 9.68
N LEU A 115 15.13 16.89 9.00
CA LEU A 115 14.14 17.15 7.95
C LEU A 115 14.34 16.24 6.74
N ARG A 116 15.59 15.99 6.32
CA ARG A 116 15.87 15.04 5.22
C ARG A 116 15.45 13.62 5.56
N ILE A 117 15.67 13.17 6.80
CA ILE A 117 15.16 11.87 7.26
C ILE A 117 13.63 11.89 7.30
N LEU A 118 13.02 13.00 7.71
CA LEU A 118 11.57 13.15 7.81
C LEU A 118 10.85 13.05 6.45
N GLU A 119 11.51 13.40 5.34
CA GLU A 119 10.96 13.26 3.98
C GLU A 119 10.48 11.83 3.69
N ASP A 120 11.21 10.82 4.18
CA ASP A 120 10.89 9.41 4.01
C ASP A 120 9.75 8.92 4.95
N TYR A 121 9.32 9.73 5.93
CA TYR A 121 8.37 9.34 6.98
C TYR A 121 7.25 10.37 7.20
N GLN A 122 6.40 10.54 6.18
CA GLN A 122 5.31 11.52 6.15
C GLN A 122 4.32 11.45 7.33
N TRP A 123 4.08 10.27 7.90
CA TRP A 123 3.21 10.14 9.07
C TRP A 123 3.79 10.82 10.33
N VAL A 124 5.12 10.83 10.48
CA VAL A 124 5.82 11.54 11.57
C VAL A 124 5.69 13.05 11.34
N ALA A 125 5.81 13.50 10.08
CA ALA A 125 5.67 14.91 9.72
C ALA A 125 4.27 15.45 10.05
N ARG A 126 3.21 14.71 9.66
CA ARG A 126 1.82 15.06 9.97
C ARG A 126 1.54 15.13 11.48
N LYS A 127 2.16 14.24 12.27
CA LYS A 127 1.97 14.18 13.73
C LYS A 127 2.62 15.36 14.47
N HIS A 128 3.80 15.79 14.03
CA HIS A 128 4.63 16.76 14.75
C HIS A 128 4.56 18.18 14.20
N PHE A 129 4.18 18.35 12.94
CA PHE A 129 3.99 19.67 12.32
C PHE A 129 2.60 19.83 11.69
N PRO A 130 1.51 19.55 12.42
CA PRO A 130 0.14 19.60 11.88
C PRO A 130 -0.22 20.96 11.27
N GLU A 131 0.39 22.05 11.70
CA GLU A 131 0.18 23.40 11.20
C GLU A 131 0.48 23.55 9.70
N PHE A 132 1.47 22.84 9.16
CA PHE A 132 1.76 22.85 7.72
C PHE A 132 0.74 22.01 6.91
N TYR A 133 -0.08 21.22 7.59
CA TYR A 133 -1.11 20.38 6.98
C TYR A 133 -2.55 20.90 7.22
N SER A 134 -2.75 21.93 8.07
CA SER A 134 -4.09 22.28 8.62
C SER A 134 -4.85 23.45 8.00
N THR A 135 -4.35 24.13 6.96
CA THR A 135 -5.06 25.30 6.38
C THR A 135 -5.84 24.98 5.09
N ALA A 136 -5.68 23.78 4.52
CA ALA A 136 -6.41 23.36 3.32
C ALA A 136 -7.72 22.58 3.62
N GLU A 137 -7.96 22.16 4.86
CA GLU A 137 -9.00 21.18 5.20
C GLU A 137 -10.19 21.72 6.01
N ARG A 138 -10.49 23.03 5.92
CA ARG A 138 -11.65 23.66 6.60
C ARG A 138 -12.84 24.01 5.70
N ALA A 139 -13.00 23.32 4.58
CA ALA A 139 -14.34 22.98 4.08
C ALA A 139 -14.87 21.81 4.93
N PRO A 140 -16.19 21.55 5.07
CA PRO A 140 -16.62 20.21 5.50
C PRO A 140 -15.84 19.24 4.63
N ALA A 141 -15.08 18.33 5.24
CA ALA A 141 -14.20 17.44 4.50
C ALA A 141 -15.00 16.87 3.34
N ALA A 142 -14.73 17.36 2.13
CA ALA A 142 -14.97 16.54 0.96
C ALA A 142 -14.21 15.25 1.32
N PRO A 143 -14.85 14.07 1.32
CA PRO A 143 -14.12 12.84 1.55
C PRO A 143 -12.87 12.92 0.66
N LEU A 144 -11.67 12.67 1.24
CA LEU A 144 -10.37 12.62 0.53
C LEU A 144 -10.66 12.32 -0.93
N PRO A 145 -10.27 13.16 -1.92
CA PRO A 145 -10.78 13.02 -3.28
C PRO A 145 -10.56 11.58 -3.70
N ALA A 146 -11.63 10.78 -3.61
CA ALA A 146 -11.53 9.37 -3.89
C ALA A 146 -11.09 9.34 -5.33
N LEU A 147 -10.04 8.59 -5.63
CA LEU A 147 -9.64 8.42 -7.01
C LEU A 147 -10.84 7.70 -7.65
N ARG A 148 -11.62 8.41 -8.47
CA ARG A 148 -12.92 7.91 -8.95
C ARG A 148 -12.76 7.37 -10.34
N MET A 149 -12.98 6.07 -10.50
CA MET A 149 -13.07 5.47 -11.82
C MET A 149 -14.54 5.47 -12.26
N PRO A 150 -14.94 6.27 -13.26
CA PRO A 150 -16.32 6.31 -13.71
C PRO A 150 -16.63 5.08 -14.55
N ILE A 151 -17.71 4.38 -14.22
CA ILE A 151 -18.15 3.18 -14.94
C ILE A 151 -19.64 3.22 -15.25
N ASP A 152 -20.04 2.59 -16.36
CA ASP A 152 -21.45 2.42 -16.72
C ASP A 152 -22.12 1.24 -16.00
N ARG A 153 -23.38 0.97 -16.36
CA ARG A 153 -24.20 -0.12 -15.82
C ARG A 153 -23.64 -1.52 -16.06
N ASP A 154 -22.83 -1.66 -17.12
CA ASP A 154 -22.22 -2.91 -17.56
C ASP A 154 -20.76 -3.01 -17.09
N LEU A 155 -20.34 -2.08 -16.21
CA LEU A 155 -19.00 -1.97 -15.63
C LEU A 155 -17.91 -1.56 -16.64
N ASN A 156 -18.30 -0.97 -17.76
CA ASN A 156 -17.36 -0.40 -18.72
C ASN A 156 -16.85 0.96 -18.23
N ILE A 157 -15.57 1.21 -18.41
CA ILE A 157 -14.92 2.47 -18.01
C ILE A 157 -15.34 3.60 -18.95
N LEU A 158 -15.80 4.72 -18.39
CA LEU A 158 -16.37 5.84 -19.15
C LEU A 158 -15.34 6.90 -19.59
N LEU A 159 -14.11 6.82 -19.11
CA LEU A 159 -13.01 7.69 -19.56
C LEU A 159 -12.67 7.42 -21.02
N THR A 160 -12.11 8.40 -21.74
CA THR A 160 -11.44 8.13 -23.03
C THR A 160 -10.15 7.34 -22.82
N ASP A 161 -9.54 6.82 -23.89
CA ASP A 161 -8.30 6.04 -23.75
C ASP A 161 -7.12 6.89 -23.24
N GLU A 162 -7.02 8.15 -23.66
CA GLU A 162 -6.02 9.09 -23.16
C GLU A 162 -6.24 9.41 -21.67
N GLU A 163 -7.47 9.72 -21.27
CA GLU A 163 -7.82 9.98 -19.88
C GLU A 163 -7.63 8.74 -19.00
N LEU A 164 -7.96 7.55 -19.50
CA LEU A 164 -7.80 6.31 -18.76
C LEU A 164 -6.31 5.99 -18.54
N ALA A 165 -5.46 6.19 -19.55
CA ALA A 165 -4.02 5.96 -19.42
C ALA A 165 -3.37 6.92 -18.40
N LEU A 166 -3.77 8.19 -18.42
CA LEU A 166 -3.38 9.19 -17.43
C LEU A 166 -3.87 8.80 -16.03
N PHE A 167 -5.17 8.49 -15.90
CA PHE A 167 -5.78 8.05 -14.65
C PHE A 167 -5.05 6.84 -14.05
N CYS A 168 -4.80 5.79 -14.84
CA CYS A 168 -4.07 4.61 -14.38
C CYS A 168 -2.67 4.95 -13.87
N SER A 169 -1.99 5.93 -14.48
CA SER A 169 -0.65 6.34 -14.06
C SER A 169 -0.67 7.12 -12.75
N GLU A 170 -1.52 8.14 -12.66
CA GLU A 170 -1.67 8.99 -11.46
C GLU A 170 -2.16 8.18 -10.26
N VAL A 171 -3.21 7.37 -10.46
CA VAL A 171 -3.81 6.56 -9.40
C VAL A 171 -2.87 5.48 -8.91
N SER A 172 -2.16 4.82 -9.81
CA SER A 172 -1.15 3.84 -9.43
C SER A 172 -0.05 4.46 -8.56
N TRP A 173 0.41 5.66 -8.92
CA TRP A 173 1.39 6.38 -8.11
C TRP A 173 0.81 6.74 -6.74
N GLU A 174 -0.39 7.32 -6.69
CA GLU A 174 -1.03 7.73 -5.44
C GLU A 174 -1.27 6.53 -4.51
N LEU A 175 -1.83 5.42 -5.03
CA LEU A 175 -2.08 4.22 -4.23
C LEU A 175 -0.81 3.56 -3.69
N LYS A 176 0.32 3.65 -4.40
CA LYS A 176 1.60 3.09 -3.95
C LYS A 176 2.30 3.97 -2.93
N ASN A 177 2.12 5.29 -3.00
CA ASN A 177 2.84 6.25 -2.16
C ASN A 177 2.02 6.77 -0.98
N ASN A 178 0.69 6.59 -0.99
CA ASN A 178 -0.20 7.04 0.06
C ASN A 178 -1.05 5.88 0.60
N PRO A 179 -0.74 5.35 1.80
CA PRO A 179 -1.50 4.27 2.44
C PRO A 179 -2.98 4.58 2.69
N ASP A 180 -3.33 5.87 2.81
CA ASP A 180 -4.69 6.32 3.05
C ASP A 180 -5.49 6.53 1.74
N ALA A 181 -4.86 6.32 0.58
CA ALA A 181 -5.50 6.55 -0.71
C ALA A 181 -6.65 5.56 -0.97
N LEU A 182 -7.83 6.12 -1.24
CA LEU A 182 -9.04 5.37 -1.56
C LEU A 182 -9.34 5.48 -3.05
N LEU A 183 -9.34 4.33 -3.72
CA LEU A 183 -9.91 4.16 -5.05
C LEU A 183 -11.39 3.81 -4.90
N ALA A 184 -12.26 4.66 -5.44
CA ALA A 184 -13.69 4.41 -5.50
C ALA A 184 -14.13 4.22 -6.95
N VAL A 185 -15.17 3.43 -7.15
CA VAL A 185 -15.78 3.24 -8.45
C VAL A 185 -17.07 4.05 -8.51
N ASP A 186 -17.18 4.95 -9.48
CA ASP A 186 -18.32 5.83 -9.62
C ASP A 186 -19.31 5.25 -10.64
N HIS A 187 -20.21 4.39 -10.15
CA HIS A 187 -21.19 3.67 -10.95
C HIS A 187 -22.43 4.55 -11.23
N VAL A 188 -22.80 4.70 -12.51
CA VAL A 188 -23.90 5.59 -12.94
C VAL A 188 -25.20 5.33 -12.16
N ASP A 189 -25.61 4.06 -12.03
CA ASP A 189 -26.84 3.71 -11.32
C ASP A 189 -26.78 3.95 -9.81
N GLU A 190 -25.60 3.80 -9.18
CA GLU A 190 -25.43 4.09 -7.76
C GLU A 190 -25.60 5.58 -7.52
N ARG A 191 -24.95 6.40 -8.35
CA ARG A 191 -25.06 7.86 -8.31
C ARG A 191 -26.51 8.33 -8.51
N HIS A 192 -27.21 7.71 -9.46
CA HIS A 192 -28.62 7.98 -9.70
C HIS A 192 -29.49 7.62 -8.49
N ALA A 193 -29.33 6.41 -7.94
CA ALA A 193 -30.10 5.96 -6.77
C ALA A 193 -29.84 6.83 -5.52
N ILE A 194 -28.59 7.23 -5.29
CA ILE A 194 -28.23 8.17 -4.20
C ILE A 194 -28.91 9.52 -4.41
N SER A 195 -28.90 10.06 -5.63
CA SER A 195 -29.59 11.33 -5.97
C SER A 195 -31.09 11.23 -5.70
N MET A 196 -31.74 10.15 -6.14
CA MET A 196 -33.17 9.92 -5.91
C MET A 196 -33.51 9.80 -4.43
N ILE A 197 -32.67 9.12 -3.64
CA ILE A 197 -32.86 9.05 -2.18
C ILE A 197 -32.74 10.45 -1.56
N ALA A 198 -31.73 11.23 -1.94
CA ALA A 198 -31.52 12.58 -1.41
C ALA A 198 -32.68 13.52 -1.75
N GLU A 199 -33.22 13.44 -2.97
CA GLU A 199 -34.41 14.17 -3.39
C GLU A 199 -35.63 13.79 -2.54
N ILE A 200 -35.87 12.50 -2.32
CA ILE A 200 -36.97 12.03 -1.46
C ILE A 200 -36.80 12.53 -0.03
N GLU A 201 -35.57 12.49 0.51
CA GLU A 201 -35.28 12.90 1.89
C GLU A 201 -35.30 14.41 2.11
N SER A 202 -35.28 15.20 1.03
CA SER A 202 -35.37 16.67 1.11
C SER A 202 -36.78 17.17 1.46
N VAL A 203 -37.80 16.32 1.38
CA VAL A 203 -39.20 16.67 1.68
C VAL A 203 -39.47 16.67 3.19
N GLU A 204 -40.09 17.72 3.73
CA GLU A 204 -40.36 17.89 5.17
C GLU A 204 -41.20 16.76 5.79
N THR A 205 -42.16 16.21 5.03
CA THR A 205 -43.01 15.10 5.47
C THR A 205 -43.01 13.98 4.43
N LEU A 206 -42.56 12.79 4.86
CA LEU A 206 -42.49 11.60 4.03
C LEU A 206 -43.76 10.77 4.16
N ASP A 207 -44.57 10.74 3.11
CA ASP A 207 -45.73 9.86 3.04
C ASP A 207 -45.31 8.37 2.86
N THR A 208 -46.30 7.47 2.89
CA THR A 208 -46.03 6.03 2.78
C THR A 208 -45.47 5.64 1.41
N GLU A 209 -45.85 6.36 0.34
CA GLU A 209 -45.41 6.07 -1.03
C GLU A 209 -43.93 6.46 -1.20
N ALA A 210 -43.56 7.67 -0.78
CA ALA A 210 -42.18 8.16 -0.76
C ALA A 210 -41.26 7.26 0.08
N ARG A 211 -41.75 6.75 1.22
CA ARG A 211 -41.00 5.78 2.04
C ARG A 211 -40.77 4.46 1.33
N LYS A 212 -41.76 3.94 0.58
CA LYS A 212 -41.60 2.72 -0.24
C LYS A 212 -40.58 2.93 -1.36
N THR A 213 -40.68 4.04 -2.09
CA THR A 213 -39.74 4.38 -3.17
C THR A 213 -38.31 4.50 -2.65
N ARG A 214 -38.12 5.18 -1.51
CA ARG A 214 -36.81 5.25 -0.84
C ARG A 214 -36.28 3.88 -0.43
N SER A 215 -37.15 3.00 0.09
CA SER A 215 -36.77 1.62 0.43
C SER A 215 -36.31 0.85 -0.79
N ALA A 216 -37.03 0.94 -1.90
CA ALA A 216 -36.68 0.28 -3.16
C ALA A 216 -35.30 0.74 -3.69
N PHE A 217 -35.00 2.04 -3.65
CA PHE A 217 -33.67 2.53 -4.02
C PHE A 217 -32.56 2.04 -3.08
N ARG A 218 -32.81 1.96 -1.77
CA ARG A 218 -31.84 1.41 -0.81
C ARG A 218 -31.61 -0.09 -1.01
N GLU A 219 -32.64 -0.85 -1.33
CA GLU A 219 -32.53 -2.26 -1.70
C GLU A 219 -31.74 -2.43 -3.01
N TYR A 220 -31.97 -1.55 -3.99
CA TYR A 220 -31.19 -1.53 -5.23
C TYR A 220 -29.70 -1.21 -4.98
N LEU A 221 -29.40 -0.23 -4.13
CA LEU A 221 -28.01 0.06 -3.70
C LEU A 221 -27.37 -1.15 -3.01
N ALA A 222 -28.10 -1.85 -2.13
CA ALA A 222 -27.60 -3.06 -1.47
C ALA A 222 -27.31 -4.19 -2.48
N TYR A 223 -28.10 -4.30 -3.55
CA TYR A 223 -27.86 -5.24 -4.65
C TYR A 223 -26.63 -4.86 -5.49
N LEU A 224 -26.39 -3.57 -5.74
CA LEU A 224 -25.24 -3.10 -6.51
C LEU A 224 -23.91 -3.16 -5.73
N SER A 225 -23.95 -2.92 -4.42
CA SER A 225 -22.76 -2.78 -3.56
C SER A 225 -21.71 -3.90 -3.73
N PRO A 226 -22.07 -5.21 -3.80
CA PRO A 226 -21.09 -6.28 -4.02
C PRO A 226 -20.42 -6.26 -5.40
N LYS A 227 -21.09 -5.73 -6.44
CA LYS A 227 -20.50 -5.58 -7.77
C LYS A 227 -19.50 -4.42 -7.79
N ILE A 228 -19.89 -3.29 -7.21
CA ILE A 228 -19.05 -2.09 -7.10
C ILE A 228 -17.79 -2.39 -6.27
N ARG A 229 -17.95 -3.06 -5.12
CA ARG A 229 -16.81 -3.48 -4.28
C ARG A 229 -15.83 -4.38 -5.02
N ARG A 230 -16.32 -5.31 -5.86
CA ARG A 230 -15.45 -6.15 -6.70
C ARG A 230 -14.69 -5.31 -7.72
N ALA A 231 -15.35 -4.34 -8.35
CA ALA A 231 -14.71 -3.42 -9.28
C ALA A 231 -13.61 -2.57 -8.61
N GLU A 232 -13.86 -2.08 -7.39
CA GLU A 232 -12.87 -1.33 -6.59
C GLU A 232 -11.65 -2.17 -6.27
N ILE A 233 -11.85 -3.41 -5.81
CA ILE A 233 -10.75 -4.34 -5.49
C ILE A 233 -9.99 -4.72 -6.77
N ALA A 234 -10.70 -5.00 -7.86
CA ALA A 234 -10.11 -5.32 -9.16
C ALA A 234 -9.23 -4.16 -9.67
N ALA A 235 -9.78 -2.94 -9.65
CA ALA A 235 -9.06 -1.76 -10.07
C ALA A 235 -7.85 -1.49 -9.18
N ARG A 236 -7.98 -1.63 -7.85
CA ARG A 236 -6.86 -1.50 -6.92
C ARG A 236 -5.76 -2.50 -7.24
N LEU A 237 -6.10 -3.78 -7.38
CA LEU A 237 -5.14 -4.84 -7.71
C LEU A 237 -4.43 -4.57 -9.04
N LEU A 238 -5.17 -4.22 -10.10
CA LEU A 238 -4.61 -3.89 -11.42
C LEU A 238 -3.67 -2.66 -11.38
N LEU A 239 -3.93 -1.72 -10.47
CA LEU A 239 -3.18 -0.47 -10.37
C LEU A 239 -2.01 -0.51 -9.38
N THR A 240 -1.96 -1.49 -8.48
CA THR A 240 -0.87 -1.59 -7.48
C THR A 240 0.03 -2.80 -7.66
N ASP A 241 -0.43 -3.86 -8.33
CA ASP A 241 0.37 -5.07 -8.51
C ASP A 241 1.63 -4.81 -9.36
N ASP A 242 2.77 -5.27 -8.88
CA ASP A 242 4.08 -4.98 -9.49
C ASP A 242 4.31 -5.69 -10.82
N VAL A 243 3.73 -6.88 -10.99
CA VAL A 243 3.82 -7.62 -12.25
C VAL A 243 2.91 -6.97 -13.29
N LEU A 244 1.70 -6.61 -12.88
CA LEU A 244 0.72 -5.98 -13.75
C LEU A 244 1.14 -4.58 -14.20
N ARG A 245 1.68 -3.78 -13.27
CA ARG A 245 2.16 -2.41 -13.52
C ARG A 245 3.57 -2.33 -14.09
N ALA A 246 4.15 -3.44 -14.50
CA ALA A 246 5.42 -3.43 -15.19
C ALA A 246 5.37 -2.52 -16.43
N PRO A 247 6.47 -1.81 -16.78
CA PRO A 247 6.53 -0.85 -17.89
C PRO A 247 6.05 -1.37 -19.25
N TRP A 248 6.05 -2.68 -19.46
CA TRP A 248 5.69 -3.34 -20.71
C TRP A 248 4.27 -3.93 -20.75
N LEU A 249 3.49 -3.86 -19.66
CA LEU A 249 2.12 -4.39 -19.61
C LEU A 249 1.08 -3.30 -19.36
N LEU A 250 1.00 -2.77 -18.13
CA LEU A 250 0.15 -1.61 -17.81
C LEU A 250 0.95 -0.35 -17.50
N GLY A 251 2.27 -0.42 -17.35
CA GLY A 251 3.07 0.73 -16.90
C GLY A 251 3.06 1.92 -17.87
N GLY A 252 3.08 3.13 -17.32
CA GLY A 252 3.08 4.38 -18.09
C GLY A 252 1.70 4.85 -18.59
N CYS A 253 1.68 6.04 -19.18
CA CYS A 253 0.49 6.74 -19.66
C CYS A 253 0.26 6.53 -21.16
N TRP A 254 0.37 5.28 -21.62
CA TRP A 254 0.24 4.91 -23.03
C TRP A 254 -1.18 4.42 -23.37
N PRO A 255 -1.64 4.56 -24.63
CA PRO A 255 -2.94 4.03 -25.07
C PRO A 255 -3.12 2.53 -24.80
N GLU A 256 -2.04 1.75 -24.85
CA GLU A 256 -2.04 0.30 -24.59
C GLU A 256 -2.51 -0.01 -23.16
N THR A 257 -2.19 0.85 -22.18
CA THR A 257 -2.66 0.73 -20.80
C THR A 257 -4.18 0.76 -20.74
N ALA A 258 -4.81 1.67 -21.48
CA ALA A 258 -6.27 1.79 -21.54
C ALA A 258 -6.91 0.55 -22.18
N VAL A 259 -6.33 0.05 -23.28
CA VAL A 259 -6.81 -1.15 -23.98
C VAL A 259 -6.79 -2.37 -23.05
N VAL A 260 -5.67 -2.60 -22.35
CA VAL A 260 -5.52 -3.73 -21.44
C VAL A 260 -6.49 -3.58 -20.25
N MET A 261 -6.62 -2.39 -19.68
CA MET A 261 -7.53 -2.14 -18.56
C MET A 261 -8.99 -2.40 -18.93
N ARG A 262 -9.44 -1.93 -20.10
CA ARG A 262 -10.81 -2.19 -20.62
C ARG A 262 -11.07 -3.67 -20.89
N ARG A 263 -10.05 -4.41 -21.31
CA ARG A 263 -10.17 -5.84 -21.54
C ARG A 263 -10.25 -6.62 -20.23
N LEU A 264 -9.35 -6.34 -19.29
CA LEU A 264 -9.24 -7.10 -18.05
C LEU A 264 -10.37 -6.80 -17.06
N MET A 265 -10.79 -5.53 -16.93
CA MET A 265 -11.77 -5.14 -15.91
C MET A 265 -13.08 -5.95 -15.97
N PRO A 266 -13.76 -6.10 -17.13
CA PRO A 266 -15.00 -6.87 -17.21
C PRO A 266 -14.78 -8.36 -16.92
N GLU A 267 -13.69 -8.95 -17.44
CA GLU A 267 -13.36 -10.36 -17.24
C GLU A 267 -13.13 -10.68 -15.75
N VAL A 268 -12.45 -9.77 -15.04
CA VAL A 268 -12.14 -9.91 -13.61
C VAL A 268 -13.39 -9.77 -12.74
N ILE A 269 -14.31 -8.87 -13.08
CA ILE A 269 -15.50 -8.64 -12.26
C ILE A 269 -16.57 -9.72 -12.50
N ALA A 270 -16.81 -10.09 -13.77
CA ALA A 270 -17.77 -11.12 -14.13
C ALA A 270 -17.31 -12.51 -13.65
N GLY A 271 -16.01 -12.78 -13.71
CA GLY A 271 -15.43 -14.10 -13.50
C GLY A 271 -15.70 -15.04 -14.66
N SER A 272 -15.06 -16.19 -14.64
CA SER A 272 -15.11 -17.15 -15.75
C SER A 272 -16.42 -17.95 -15.76
N ILE A 273 -17.05 -18.02 -16.93
CA ILE A 273 -18.19 -18.90 -17.21
C ILE A 273 -17.67 -20.05 -18.07
N SER A 274 -17.91 -21.30 -17.65
CA SER A 274 -17.51 -22.49 -18.41
C SER A 274 -18.49 -22.77 -19.55
N HIS A 275 -17.96 -23.04 -20.74
CA HIS A 275 -18.71 -23.42 -21.93
C HIS A 275 -18.51 -24.90 -22.28
N PRO A 276 -19.55 -25.61 -22.78
CA PRO A 276 -19.49 -27.05 -23.06
C PRO A 276 -18.42 -27.45 -24.09
N ASP A 277 -18.16 -26.57 -25.07
CA ASP A 277 -17.27 -26.85 -26.20
C ASP A 277 -15.82 -26.47 -25.97
N ARG A 278 -15.50 -25.91 -24.79
CA ARG A 278 -14.18 -25.40 -24.42
C ARG A 278 -13.45 -26.38 -23.51
N LEU A 279 -12.24 -26.04 -23.08
CA LEU A 279 -11.44 -26.87 -22.18
C LEU A 279 -11.40 -26.22 -20.78
N PRO A 280 -12.19 -26.73 -19.81
CA PRO A 280 -12.21 -26.15 -18.49
C PRO A 280 -10.98 -26.62 -17.69
N LEU A 281 -10.31 -25.66 -17.06
CA LEU A 281 -9.20 -25.86 -16.15
C LEU A 281 -9.44 -25.08 -14.87
N LYS A 282 -8.81 -25.51 -13.79
CA LYS A 282 -8.74 -24.76 -12.53
C LYS A 282 -7.35 -24.20 -12.33
N ILE A 283 -7.28 -23.02 -11.74
CA ILE A 283 -6.02 -22.42 -11.29
C ILE A 283 -6.11 -22.04 -9.83
N GLY A 284 -5.03 -22.20 -9.09
CA GLY A 284 -5.03 -21.85 -7.68
C GLY A 284 -3.78 -22.30 -6.95
N VAL A 285 -3.72 -21.91 -5.68
CA VAL A 285 -2.61 -22.25 -4.78
C VAL A 285 -3.09 -23.33 -3.82
N PRO A 286 -2.41 -24.49 -3.70
CA PRO A 286 -2.79 -25.53 -2.75
C PRO A 286 -2.92 -25.05 -1.30
N ALA A 287 -2.08 -24.09 -0.90
CA ALA A 287 -2.11 -23.47 0.42
C ALA A 287 -3.40 -22.64 0.67
N HIS A 288 -4.08 -22.18 -0.39
CA HIS A 288 -5.32 -21.43 -0.34
C HIS A 288 -6.42 -22.14 -1.13
N PRO A 289 -6.97 -23.27 -0.64
CA PRO A 289 -7.90 -24.11 -1.40
C PRO A 289 -9.23 -23.44 -1.75
N LYS A 290 -9.55 -22.32 -1.09
CA LYS A 290 -10.73 -21.49 -1.41
C LYS A 290 -10.47 -20.46 -2.51
N MET A 291 -9.21 -20.23 -2.86
CA MET A 291 -8.78 -19.29 -3.89
C MET A 291 -8.55 -20.07 -5.19
N VAL A 292 -9.64 -20.19 -5.96
CA VAL A 292 -9.65 -20.95 -7.21
C VAL A 292 -10.22 -20.08 -8.31
N GLY A 293 -9.48 -19.98 -9.41
CA GLY A 293 -9.92 -19.44 -10.68
C GLY A 293 -10.27 -20.57 -11.65
N TYR A 294 -11.12 -20.25 -12.61
CA TYR A 294 -11.47 -21.17 -13.69
C TYR A 294 -10.96 -20.60 -15.01
N ILE A 295 -10.33 -21.42 -15.81
CA ILE A 295 -9.90 -21.08 -17.17
C ILE A 295 -10.76 -21.88 -18.13
N ASP A 296 -11.16 -21.27 -19.24
CA ASP A 296 -11.90 -21.95 -20.28
C ASP A 296 -11.28 -21.69 -21.65
N ILE A 297 -10.42 -22.62 -22.11
CA ILE A 297 -9.59 -22.43 -23.32
C ILE A 297 -10.46 -22.58 -24.56
N GLU A 298 -10.36 -21.60 -25.46
CA GLU A 298 -11.10 -21.58 -26.72
C GLU A 298 -10.67 -22.70 -27.65
N VAL A 299 -11.58 -23.12 -28.53
CA VAL A 299 -11.37 -24.25 -29.45
C VAL A 299 -10.12 -24.05 -30.32
N GLU A 300 -9.89 -22.82 -30.76
CA GLU A 300 -8.76 -22.42 -31.61
C GLU A 300 -7.41 -22.61 -30.89
N ASP A 301 -7.36 -22.31 -29.59
CA ASP A 301 -6.15 -22.37 -28.76
C ASP A 301 -5.92 -23.75 -28.14
N LYS A 302 -6.85 -24.70 -28.28
CA LYS A 302 -6.69 -26.09 -27.77
C LYS A 302 -5.42 -26.75 -28.30
N SER A 303 -5.05 -26.51 -29.56
CA SER A 303 -3.85 -27.08 -30.16
C SER A 303 -2.57 -26.53 -29.53
N ALA A 304 -2.50 -25.21 -29.36
CA ALA A 304 -1.40 -24.53 -28.69
C ALA A 304 -1.26 -24.99 -27.22
N PHE A 305 -2.39 -25.10 -26.52
CA PHE A 305 -2.43 -25.60 -25.15
C PHE A 305 -1.85 -27.01 -25.04
N LYS A 306 -2.32 -27.96 -25.85
CA LYS A 306 -1.84 -29.35 -25.83
C LYS A 306 -0.34 -29.46 -26.15
N ASN A 307 0.19 -28.57 -26.98
CA ASN A 307 1.61 -28.54 -27.32
C ASN A 307 2.48 -28.08 -26.14
N GLN A 308 2.00 -27.14 -25.35
CA GLN A 308 2.72 -26.62 -24.19
C GLN A 308 2.53 -27.52 -22.96
N CYS A 309 1.28 -27.89 -22.65
CA CYS A 309 0.91 -28.76 -21.54
C CYS A 309 0.79 -30.23 -21.98
N LYS A 310 1.91 -30.84 -22.40
CA LYS A 310 1.92 -32.20 -22.96
C LYS A 310 1.45 -33.30 -22.01
N SER A 311 1.56 -33.07 -20.70
CA SER A 311 1.11 -33.98 -19.64
C SER A 311 -0.38 -33.86 -19.32
N TYR A 312 -1.13 -32.99 -20.02
CA TYR A 312 -2.54 -32.78 -19.75
C TYR A 312 -3.40 -34.00 -20.08
N ASP A 313 -4.11 -34.49 -19.06
CA ASP A 313 -5.22 -35.43 -19.16
C ASP A 313 -6.47 -34.84 -18.47
N PRO A 314 -7.68 -34.98 -19.04
CA PRO A 314 -8.91 -34.45 -18.44
C PRO A 314 -9.26 -34.99 -17.05
N HIS A 315 -8.72 -36.14 -16.64
CA HIS A 315 -8.98 -36.76 -15.34
C HIS A 315 -7.84 -36.51 -14.34
N TYR A 316 -6.61 -36.32 -14.82
CA TYR A 316 -5.46 -36.10 -13.95
C TYR A 316 -4.45 -35.14 -14.59
N PHE A 317 -4.40 -33.91 -14.08
CA PHE A 317 -3.41 -32.92 -14.50
C PHE A 317 -2.92 -32.10 -13.31
N ILE A 318 -1.59 -31.97 -13.22
CA ILE A 318 -0.90 -31.06 -12.32
C ILE A 318 0.17 -30.36 -13.16
N GLY A 319 -0.03 -29.06 -13.40
CA GLY A 319 0.92 -28.18 -14.08
C GLY A 319 1.07 -26.86 -13.34
N GLY A 320 1.96 -25.99 -13.81
CA GLY A 320 2.05 -24.60 -13.36
C GLY A 320 1.50 -23.64 -14.40
N VAL A 321 1.04 -22.45 -13.99
CA VAL A 321 0.61 -21.40 -14.94
C VAL A 321 1.73 -21.06 -15.93
N ILE A 322 2.99 -21.14 -15.51
CA ILE A 322 4.16 -20.96 -16.39
C ILE A 322 4.18 -21.94 -17.59
N ASP A 323 3.56 -23.11 -17.46
CA ASP A 323 3.50 -24.13 -18.52
C ASP A 323 2.55 -23.75 -19.66
N LEU A 324 1.68 -22.74 -19.48
CA LEU A 324 0.86 -22.13 -20.55
C LEU A 324 1.66 -21.17 -21.45
N GLY A 325 2.92 -20.90 -21.11
CA GLY A 325 3.70 -19.87 -21.77
C GLY A 325 3.07 -18.47 -21.68
N ALA A 326 3.72 -17.50 -22.33
CA ALA A 326 3.32 -16.09 -22.23
C ALA A 326 1.94 -15.82 -22.88
N THR A 327 1.69 -16.37 -24.07
CA THR A 327 0.48 -16.06 -24.84
C THR A 327 -0.80 -16.58 -24.18
N LEU A 328 -0.86 -17.88 -23.85
CA LEU A 328 -2.05 -18.44 -23.20
C LEU A 328 -2.13 -18.03 -21.74
N GLY A 329 -1.00 -17.85 -21.05
CA GLY A 329 -0.94 -17.30 -19.70
C GLY A 329 -1.59 -15.92 -19.62
N LEU A 330 -1.19 -14.98 -20.48
CA LEU A 330 -1.79 -13.64 -20.54
C LEU A 330 -3.26 -13.66 -20.98
N LYS A 331 -3.63 -14.54 -21.92
CA LYS A 331 -5.00 -14.60 -22.45
C LYS A 331 -6.00 -15.21 -21.47
N TYR A 332 -5.60 -16.23 -20.70
CA TYR A 332 -6.53 -17.04 -19.91
C TYR A 332 -6.20 -17.07 -18.43
N ALA A 333 -4.95 -17.34 -18.05
CA ALA A 333 -4.58 -17.48 -16.64
C ALA A 333 -4.58 -16.15 -15.89
N LEU A 334 -4.15 -15.08 -16.56
CA LEU A 334 -4.09 -13.75 -15.97
C LEU A 334 -5.47 -13.23 -15.55
N PRO A 335 -6.47 -13.12 -16.44
CA PRO A 335 -7.81 -12.70 -16.04
C PRO A 335 -8.44 -13.61 -14.98
N ALA A 336 -8.30 -14.93 -15.13
CA ALA A 336 -8.87 -15.90 -14.18
C ALA A 336 -8.23 -15.81 -12.79
N GLY A 337 -6.92 -15.56 -12.71
CA GLY A 337 -6.20 -15.48 -11.45
C GLY A 337 -6.55 -14.21 -10.70
N ILE A 338 -6.60 -13.07 -11.40
CA ILE A 338 -7.05 -11.80 -10.85
C ILE A 338 -8.51 -11.93 -10.38
N ALA A 339 -9.40 -12.53 -11.17
CA ALA A 339 -10.79 -12.76 -10.76
C ALA A 339 -10.89 -13.59 -9.46
N ALA A 340 -10.05 -14.62 -9.33
CA ALA A 340 -9.98 -15.45 -8.11
C ALA A 340 -9.51 -14.65 -6.89
N LEU A 341 -8.48 -13.81 -7.05
CA LEU A 341 -7.97 -12.92 -6.00
C LEU A 341 -9.04 -11.91 -5.56
N VAL A 342 -9.71 -11.25 -6.50
CA VAL A 342 -10.79 -10.28 -6.24
C VAL A 342 -11.95 -10.95 -5.50
N ARG A 343 -12.36 -12.15 -5.94
CA ARG A 343 -13.43 -12.92 -5.29
C ARG A 343 -13.03 -13.31 -3.87
N TYR A 344 -11.82 -13.82 -3.68
CA TYR A 344 -11.31 -14.24 -2.38
C TYR A 344 -11.24 -13.05 -1.42
N SER A 345 -10.67 -11.92 -1.85
CA SER A 345 -10.62 -10.66 -1.11
C SER A 345 -12.01 -10.18 -0.69
N THR A 346 -12.96 -10.17 -1.64
CA THR A 346 -14.34 -9.72 -1.38
C THR A 346 -15.05 -10.59 -0.34
N VAL A 347 -14.91 -11.92 -0.44
CA VAL A 347 -15.62 -12.87 0.42
C VAL A 347 -14.99 -13.00 1.81
N HIS A 348 -13.65 -12.95 1.89
CA HIS A 348 -12.91 -13.20 3.12
C HIS A 348 -12.40 -11.93 3.81
N GLY A 349 -12.58 -10.76 3.19
CA GLY A 349 -12.14 -9.48 3.75
C GLY A 349 -10.61 -9.31 3.79
N VAL A 350 -9.87 -10.10 3.01
CA VAL A 350 -8.41 -10.00 2.90
C VAL A 350 -8.06 -8.86 1.97
N THR A 351 -7.16 -7.95 2.37
CA THR A 351 -6.83 -6.78 1.54
C THR A 351 -5.87 -7.14 0.40
N VAL A 352 -5.80 -6.29 -0.62
CA VAL A 352 -4.87 -6.48 -1.75
C VAL A 352 -3.42 -6.48 -1.27
N GLU A 353 -3.09 -5.60 -0.32
CA GLU A 353 -1.76 -5.45 0.24
C GLU A 353 -1.33 -6.71 1.01
N GLN A 354 -2.27 -7.38 1.70
CA GLN A 354 -2.02 -8.66 2.34
C GLN A 354 -1.68 -9.76 1.31
N LEU A 355 -2.47 -9.85 0.24
CA LEU A 355 -2.24 -10.80 -0.87
C LEU A 355 -0.93 -10.54 -1.63
N GLN A 356 -0.43 -9.31 -1.60
CA GLN A 356 0.88 -8.95 -2.14
C GLN A 356 2.01 -9.35 -1.19
N SER A 357 1.82 -9.14 0.12
CA SER A 357 2.84 -9.42 1.14
C SER A 357 3.19 -10.91 1.28
N ASP A 358 2.22 -11.80 1.03
CA ASP A 358 2.42 -13.25 1.03
C ASP A 358 2.73 -13.82 -0.37
N ASN A 359 2.91 -12.93 -1.37
CA ASN A 359 3.21 -13.24 -2.77
C ASN A 359 2.12 -14.09 -3.47
N THR A 360 0.90 -14.13 -2.91
CA THR A 360 -0.22 -14.89 -3.50
C THR A 360 -0.73 -14.25 -4.80
N ASN A 361 -0.56 -12.94 -4.96
CA ASN A 361 -0.85 -12.22 -6.20
C ASN A 361 -0.03 -12.69 -7.42
N ASN A 362 1.10 -13.36 -7.22
CA ASN A 362 1.95 -13.83 -8.31
C ASN A 362 1.40 -15.11 -8.95
N ILE A 363 0.44 -14.92 -9.87
CA ILE A 363 -0.28 -16.01 -10.54
C ILE A 363 0.61 -16.98 -11.32
N TYR A 364 1.84 -16.59 -11.70
CA TYR A 364 2.73 -17.46 -12.47
C TYR A 364 3.27 -18.64 -11.63
N PHE A 365 3.20 -18.51 -10.30
CA PHE A 365 3.50 -19.60 -9.35
C PHE A 365 2.27 -20.45 -8.98
N TRP A 366 1.11 -20.15 -9.55
CA TRP A 366 -0.09 -20.93 -9.27
C TRP A 366 -0.07 -22.26 -10.03
N GLY A 367 -0.73 -23.26 -9.44
CA GLY A 367 -0.93 -24.55 -10.09
C GLY A 367 -2.11 -24.52 -11.06
N LEU A 368 -2.01 -25.32 -12.10
CA LEU A 368 -3.07 -25.69 -13.04
C LEU A 368 -3.56 -27.10 -12.72
N TYR A 369 -4.87 -27.27 -12.74
CA TYR A 369 -5.54 -28.53 -12.45
C TYR A 369 -6.64 -28.79 -13.48
N ALA A 370 -6.95 -30.06 -13.71
CA ALA A 370 -8.18 -30.43 -14.40
C ALA A 370 -9.41 -29.90 -13.64
N ALA A 371 -10.38 -29.33 -14.36
CA ALA A 371 -11.59 -28.76 -13.77
C ALA A 371 -12.61 -29.81 -13.36
#